data_AF-A0A7C1ZHZ4-F1
#
_entry.id   AF-A0A7C1ZHZ4-F1
#
_cell.length_a   1.000
_cell.length_b   1.000
_cell.length_c   1.000
_cell.angle_alpha   90.00
_cell.angle_beta   90.00
_cell.angle_gamma   90.00
#
_symmetry.space_group_name_H-M   'P 1'
#
loop_
_entity.id
_entity.type
_entity.pdbx_description
1 polymer ?
#
loop_
_entity_poly.entity_id
_entity_poly.type
_entity_poly.pdbx_seq_one_letter_code
_entity_poly.pdbx_strand_id
1 'polypeptide(L)'
;MNKARTTVIINVSCIVVMLLLAFPLVKINAETNHDHKGHGDKALTLRHIHFKKLPKLSQSIDKALKAIESKDYKKASAELRKVQKMIALINKAIGKHVKPKFANVRCPFMGSPINPGKVTKNLIREYKGQKIAFCCAKCPAKWDKLTDNEKDAKLAEAKPKSTHHDEHKVDKSGSTKSDEHHEEKGKSEQGHTDHEQAHGEKSTDVLPAGANLMCPMMPDEKALASLYVKFNGKKIYVCCKKCLNRVKDDPASWYAKAYGDKNKL
;
A
#
# COMPACT_ATOMS: atom_id res chain seq x y z
N MET A 1 48.42 -33.50 16.75
CA MET A 1 47.02 -33.53 17.23
C MET A 1 46.99 -34.38 18.50
N ASN A 2 46.72 -33.78 19.66
CA ASN A 2 46.88 -34.46 20.96
C ASN A 2 45.86 -35.58 21.10
N LYS A 3 46.31 -36.80 21.46
CA LYS A 3 45.46 -38.01 21.57
C LYS A 3 44.20 -37.76 22.42
N ALA A 4 44.30 -36.93 23.45
CA ALA A 4 43.16 -36.54 24.30
C ALA A 4 42.06 -35.77 23.55
N ARG A 5 42.40 -34.90 22.58
CA ARG A 5 41.41 -34.14 21.80
C ARG A 5 40.67 -35.04 20.80
N THR A 6 41.36 -36.02 20.24
CA THR A 6 40.74 -36.98 19.31
C THR A 6 39.72 -37.86 20.04
N THR A 7 40.02 -38.32 21.25
CA THR A 7 39.08 -39.13 22.06
C THR A 7 37.82 -38.37 22.45
N VAL A 8 37.93 -37.08 22.80
CA VAL A 8 36.76 -36.25 23.14
C VAL A 8 35.85 -36.03 21.94
N ILE A 9 36.42 -35.77 20.75
CA ILE A 9 35.63 -35.54 19.53
C ILE A 9 34.88 -36.82 19.10
N ILE A 10 35.53 -37.99 19.20
CA ILE A 10 34.91 -39.28 18.88
C ILE A 10 33.76 -39.58 19.85
N ASN A 11 33.93 -39.32 21.14
CA ASN A 11 32.86 -39.57 22.12
C ASN A 11 31.67 -38.63 21.93
N VAL A 12 31.89 -37.35 21.64
CA VAL A 12 30.80 -36.40 21.38
C VAL A 12 30.06 -36.75 20.08
N SER A 13 30.77 -37.17 19.02
CA SER A 13 30.11 -37.57 17.77
C SER A 13 29.26 -38.83 17.95
N CYS A 14 29.76 -39.83 18.69
CA CYS A 14 29.00 -41.04 19.01
C CYS A 14 27.73 -40.75 19.82
N ILE A 15 27.78 -39.83 20.78
CA ILE A 15 26.61 -39.44 21.58
C ILE A 15 25.56 -38.73 20.72
N VAL A 16 25.98 -37.83 19.82
CA VAL A 16 25.05 -37.13 18.91
C VAL A 16 24.39 -38.11 17.93
N VAL A 17 25.15 -39.07 17.39
CA VAL A 17 24.60 -40.11 16.51
C VAL A 17 23.64 -41.03 17.26
N MET A 18 23.98 -41.46 18.49
CA MET A 18 23.08 -42.26 19.32
C MET A 18 21.79 -41.51 19.69
N LEU A 19 21.87 -40.20 19.97
CA LEU A 19 20.68 -39.38 20.19
C LEU A 19 19.81 -39.30 18.93
N LEU A 20 20.41 -39.06 17.75
CA LEU A 20 19.67 -39.00 16.49
C LEU A 20 19.00 -40.33 16.12
N LEU A 21 19.60 -41.47 16.49
CA LEU A 21 19.03 -42.81 16.25
C LEU A 21 18.00 -43.24 17.30
N ALA A 22 18.06 -42.68 18.52
CA ALA A 22 17.13 -42.99 19.61
C ALA A 22 15.84 -42.16 19.59
N PHE A 23 15.75 -41.09 18.78
CA PHE A 23 14.48 -40.41 18.54
C PHE A 23 13.66 -41.21 17.52
N PRO A 24 12.57 -41.88 17.93
CA PRO A 24 11.64 -42.44 16.96
C PRO A 24 11.17 -41.29 16.07
N LEU A 25 11.30 -41.46 14.76
CA LEU A 25 10.72 -40.60 13.76
C LEU A 25 9.21 -40.58 14.00
N VAL A 26 8.75 -39.66 14.86
CA VAL A 26 7.35 -39.33 15.01
C VAL A 26 6.94 -38.82 13.63
N LYS A 27 6.27 -39.68 12.87
CA LYS A 27 5.54 -39.30 11.66
C LYS A 27 4.61 -38.17 12.09
N ILE A 28 4.99 -36.94 11.75
CA ILE A 28 4.09 -35.80 11.79
C ILE A 28 3.13 -36.05 10.63
N ASN A 29 2.11 -36.87 10.87
CA ASN A 29 0.93 -36.90 10.03
C ASN A 29 0.31 -35.52 10.15
N ALA A 30 0.60 -34.66 9.18
CA ALA A 30 -0.20 -33.49 8.92
C ALA A 30 -1.56 -33.99 8.41
N GLU A 31 -2.46 -34.32 9.35
CA GLU A 31 -3.87 -34.46 9.07
C GLU A 31 -4.38 -33.09 8.61
N THR A 32 -4.34 -32.87 7.30
CA THR A 32 -5.14 -31.83 6.66
C THR A 32 -6.57 -32.34 6.58
N ASN A 33 -7.25 -32.29 7.74
CA ASN A 33 -8.68 -32.51 7.84
C ASN A 33 -9.37 -31.34 7.12
N HIS A 34 -9.56 -31.48 5.82
CA HIS A 34 -10.32 -30.56 4.97
C HIS A 34 -11.81 -30.85 5.15
N ASP A 35 -12.32 -30.42 6.29
CA ASP A 35 -13.75 -30.44 6.59
C ASP A 35 -14.42 -29.28 5.84
N HIS A 36 -14.92 -29.56 4.64
CA HIS A 36 -15.70 -28.63 3.83
C HIS A 36 -17.20 -28.74 4.16
N LYS A 37 -17.58 -28.44 5.40
CA LYS A 37 -18.97 -28.05 5.69
C LYS A 37 -19.15 -26.56 5.45
N GLY A 38 -19.55 -26.25 4.22
CA GLY A 38 -19.93 -24.91 3.79
C GLY A 38 -21.24 -24.46 4.43
N HIS A 39 -21.18 -23.92 5.64
CA HIS A 39 -22.12 -22.88 6.03
C HIS A 39 -21.73 -21.61 5.28
N GLY A 40 -22.72 -20.93 4.69
CA GLY A 40 -22.55 -19.71 3.90
C GLY A 40 -21.94 -18.58 4.73
N ASP A 41 -20.62 -18.58 4.86
CA ASP A 41 -19.86 -17.53 5.51
C ASP A 41 -19.94 -16.28 4.64
N LYS A 42 -20.75 -15.31 5.09
CA LYS A 42 -20.73 -13.94 4.57
C LYS A 42 -19.26 -13.50 4.47
N ALA A 43 -18.82 -13.20 3.25
CA ALA A 43 -17.43 -12.85 2.98
C ALA A 43 -16.98 -11.74 3.95
N LEU A 44 -15.93 -12.02 4.73
CA LEU A 44 -15.41 -11.05 5.70
C LEU A 44 -14.95 -9.80 4.95
N THR A 45 -15.56 -8.64 5.24
CA THR A 45 -15.15 -7.37 4.65
C THR A 45 -13.85 -6.86 5.28
N LEU A 46 -13.08 -6.03 4.55
CA LEU A 46 -11.86 -5.42 5.09
C LEU A 46 -12.15 -4.61 6.36
N ARG A 47 -13.29 -3.92 6.42
CA ARG A 47 -13.79 -3.22 7.61
C ARG A 47 -13.99 -4.16 8.79
N HIS A 48 -14.59 -5.33 8.58
CA HIS A 48 -14.80 -6.32 9.64
C HIS A 48 -13.47 -6.92 10.13
N ILE A 49 -12.51 -7.14 9.22
CA ILE A 49 -11.15 -7.57 9.59
C ILE A 49 -10.52 -6.54 10.52
N HIS A 50 -10.53 -5.26 10.10
CA HIS A 50 -9.89 -4.17 10.83
C HIS A 50 -10.52 -3.92 12.20
N PHE A 51 -11.84 -3.72 12.27
CA PHE A 51 -12.50 -3.31 13.52
C PHE A 51 -12.82 -4.45 14.47
N LYS A 52 -12.87 -5.70 13.98
CA LYS A 52 -13.35 -6.85 14.79
C LYS A 52 -12.33 -7.95 14.96
N LYS A 53 -11.61 -8.33 13.90
CA LYS A 53 -10.67 -9.47 13.97
C LYS A 53 -9.30 -9.06 14.48
N LEU A 54 -8.75 -7.94 14.02
CA LEU A 54 -7.44 -7.45 14.49
C LEU A 54 -7.43 -7.12 16.00
N PRO A 55 -8.44 -6.45 16.59
CA PRO A 55 -8.45 -6.24 18.04
C PRO A 55 -8.53 -7.55 18.84
N LYS A 56 -9.31 -8.52 18.38
CA LYS A 56 -9.38 -9.85 19.02
C LYS A 56 -8.06 -10.61 18.92
N LEU A 57 -7.36 -10.48 17.80
CA LEU A 57 -6.02 -11.03 17.62
C LEU A 57 -5.06 -10.43 18.65
N SER A 58 -5.03 -9.10 18.77
CA SER A 58 -4.22 -8.38 19.76
C SER A 58 -4.52 -8.84 21.18
N GLN A 59 -5.80 -8.94 21.56
CA GLN A 59 -6.20 -9.41 22.89
C GLN A 59 -5.72 -10.83 23.20
N SER A 60 -5.73 -11.74 22.21
CA SER A 60 -5.19 -13.10 22.42
C SER A 60 -3.67 -13.09 22.55
N ILE A 61 -2.96 -12.19 21.85
CA ILE A 61 -1.52 -12.01 22.04
C ILE A 61 -1.23 -11.51 23.46
N ASP A 62 -1.96 -10.49 23.93
CA ASP A 62 -1.78 -9.95 25.30
C ASP A 62 -2.05 -11.02 26.37
N LYS A 63 -3.07 -11.85 26.17
CA LYS A 63 -3.36 -12.99 27.07
C LYS A 63 -2.25 -14.03 27.06
N ALA A 64 -1.65 -14.29 25.89
CA ALA A 64 -0.52 -15.20 25.79
C ALA A 64 0.70 -14.66 26.53
N LEU A 65 1.01 -13.36 26.37
CA LEU A 65 2.13 -12.70 27.05
C LEU A 65 1.96 -12.74 28.58
N LYS A 66 0.78 -12.38 29.10
CA LYS A 66 0.47 -12.49 30.53
C LYS A 66 0.61 -13.91 31.07
N ALA A 67 0.22 -14.91 30.28
CA ALA A 67 0.37 -16.31 30.65
C ALA A 67 1.85 -16.75 30.68
N ILE A 68 2.70 -16.21 29.80
CA ILE A 68 4.15 -16.45 29.83
C ILE A 68 4.76 -15.82 31.08
N GLU A 69 4.40 -14.57 31.41
CA GLU A 69 4.86 -13.87 32.62
C GLU A 69 4.49 -14.65 33.89
N SER A 70 3.28 -15.21 33.94
CA SER A 70 2.83 -16.05 35.05
C SER A 70 3.34 -17.49 34.99
N LYS A 71 4.25 -17.83 34.06
CA LYS A 71 4.79 -19.17 33.79
C LYS A 71 3.71 -20.24 33.50
N ASP A 72 2.52 -19.83 33.07
CA ASP A 72 1.42 -20.70 32.63
C ASP A 72 1.56 -20.99 31.12
N TYR A 73 2.53 -21.83 30.78
CA TYR A 73 2.83 -22.17 29.38
C TYR A 73 1.70 -22.92 28.67
N LYS A 74 0.83 -23.61 29.43
CA LYS A 74 -0.33 -24.30 28.87
C LYS A 74 -1.36 -23.28 28.37
N LYS A 75 -1.64 -22.24 29.15
CA LYS A 75 -2.53 -21.15 28.72
C LYS A 75 -1.91 -20.30 27.62
N ALA A 76 -0.61 -20.02 27.70
CA ALA A 76 0.11 -19.30 26.64
C ALA A 76 0.02 -20.02 25.29
N SER A 77 0.32 -21.33 25.27
CA SER A 77 0.24 -22.13 24.04
C SER A 77 -1.19 -22.23 23.50
N ALA A 78 -2.22 -22.29 24.36
CA ALA A 78 -3.61 -22.27 23.95
C ALA A 78 -4.00 -20.95 23.26
N GLU A 79 -3.59 -19.80 23.81
CA GLU A 79 -3.83 -18.49 23.18
C GLU A 79 -3.06 -18.33 21.85
N LEU A 80 -1.79 -18.77 21.80
CA LEU A 80 -1.01 -18.74 20.55
C LEU A 80 -1.64 -19.58 19.42
N ARG A 81 -2.23 -20.75 19.74
CA ARG A 81 -3.00 -21.53 18.76
C ARG A 81 -4.22 -20.78 18.24
N LYS A 82 -4.90 -19.98 19.08
CA LYS A 82 -6.01 -19.11 18.63
C LYS A 82 -5.49 -18.01 17.70
N VAL A 83 -4.35 -17.39 18.03
CA VAL A 83 -3.67 -16.39 17.21
C VAL A 83 -3.34 -16.96 15.83
N GLN A 84 -2.73 -18.14 15.76
CA GLN A 84 -2.40 -18.81 14.48
C GLN A 84 -3.65 -19.02 13.61
N LYS A 85 -4.74 -19.55 14.20
CA LYS A 85 -6.01 -19.74 13.47
C LYS A 85 -6.58 -18.41 12.96
N MET A 86 -6.55 -17.36 13.77
CA MET A 86 -7.02 -16.04 13.38
C MET A 86 -6.18 -15.43 12.25
N ILE A 87 -4.84 -15.55 12.30
CA ILE A 87 -3.95 -15.07 11.23
C ILE A 87 -4.26 -15.79 9.91
N ALA A 88 -4.42 -17.12 9.92
CA ALA A 88 -4.77 -17.86 8.71
C ALA A 88 -6.09 -17.38 8.09
N LEU A 89 -7.12 -17.16 8.92
CA LEU A 89 -8.41 -16.63 8.47
C LEU A 89 -8.30 -15.21 7.92
N ILE A 90 -7.56 -14.34 8.61
CA ILE A 90 -7.34 -12.96 8.19
C ILE A 90 -6.58 -12.94 6.86
N ASN A 91 -5.49 -13.70 6.71
CA ASN A 91 -4.73 -13.78 5.46
C ASN A 91 -5.59 -14.29 4.30
N LYS A 92 -6.41 -15.32 4.53
CA LYS A 92 -7.37 -15.82 3.52
C LYS A 92 -8.38 -14.75 3.12
N ALA A 93 -8.89 -13.96 4.08
CA ALA A 93 -9.86 -12.91 3.81
C ALA A 93 -9.21 -11.70 3.11
N ILE A 94 -8.03 -11.26 3.55
CA ILE A 94 -7.25 -10.18 2.92
C ILE A 94 -6.89 -10.57 1.49
N GLY A 95 -6.48 -11.81 1.22
CA GLY A 95 -6.18 -12.28 -0.14
C GLY A 95 -7.35 -12.21 -1.12
N LYS A 96 -8.61 -12.13 -0.63
CA LYS A 96 -9.78 -11.88 -1.48
C LYS A 96 -9.97 -10.40 -1.82
N HIS A 97 -9.48 -9.50 -0.97
CA HIS A 97 -9.63 -8.03 -1.12
C HIS A 97 -8.39 -7.37 -1.73
N VAL A 98 -7.21 -7.93 -1.47
CA VAL A 98 -5.92 -7.43 -1.96
C VAL A 98 -5.52 -8.27 -3.16
N LYS A 99 -5.83 -7.76 -4.35
CA LYS A 99 -5.41 -8.37 -5.61
C LYS A 99 -3.88 -8.34 -5.72
N PRO A 100 -3.22 -9.41 -6.21
CA PRO A 100 -1.78 -9.37 -6.46
C PRO A 100 -1.44 -8.23 -7.41
N LYS A 101 -0.49 -7.37 -7.01
CA LYS A 101 0.02 -6.33 -7.89
C LYS A 101 1.08 -6.95 -8.80
N PHE A 102 0.76 -7.02 -10.08
CA PHE A 102 1.70 -7.43 -11.12
C PHE A 102 2.41 -6.21 -11.69
N ALA A 103 3.64 -6.38 -12.17
CA ALA A 103 4.36 -5.30 -12.85
C ALA A 103 3.75 -4.94 -14.21
N ASN A 104 2.91 -5.82 -14.76
CA ASN A 104 2.24 -5.66 -16.04
C ASN A 104 0.72 -5.64 -15.88
N VAL A 105 0.04 -4.81 -16.68
CA VAL A 105 -1.42 -4.76 -16.78
C VAL A 105 -1.95 -5.51 -18.00
N ARG A 106 -1.07 -5.78 -18.97
CA ARG A 106 -1.32 -6.58 -20.17
C ARG A 106 -0.35 -7.75 -20.24
N CYS A 107 -0.72 -8.81 -20.96
CA CYS A 107 0.14 -9.97 -21.16
C CYS A 107 1.36 -9.58 -22.01
N PRO A 108 2.61 -9.90 -21.59
CA PRO A 108 3.81 -9.53 -22.35
C PRO A 108 3.92 -10.17 -23.73
N PHE A 109 3.21 -11.27 -23.99
CA PHE A 109 3.21 -11.92 -25.31
C PHE A 109 1.96 -11.59 -26.14
N MET A 110 0.80 -11.55 -25.50
CA MET A 110 -0.49 -11.47 -26.21
C MET A 110 -1.10 -10.07 -26.18
N GLY A 111 -0.59 -9.15 -25.36
CA GLY A 111 -1.18 -7.82 -25.17
C GLY A 111 -2.55 -7.81 -24.48
N SER A 112 -3.17 -8.98 -24.23
CA SER A 112 -4.47 -9.09 -23.59
C SER A 112 -4.43 -8.59 -22.14
N PRO A 113 -5.50 -7.93 -21.64
CA PRO A 113 -5.55 -7.46 -20.25
C PRO A 113 -5.35 -8.59 -19.23
N ILE A 114 -4.56 -8.33 -18.20
CA ILE A 114 -4.42 -9.23 -17.05
C ILE A 114 -5.56 -8.95 -16.08
N ASN A 115 -6.31 -10.00 -15.73
CA ASN A 115 -7.31 -9.95 -14.67
C ASN A 115 -6.75 -10.61 -13.41
N PRO A 116 -6.35 -9.85 -12.36
CA PRO A 116 -5.66 -10.43 -11.22
C PRO A 116 -6.44 -11.49 -10.45
N GLY A 117 -7.77 -11.47 -10.51
CA GLY A 117 -8.61 -12.49 -9.88
C GLY A 117 -8.62 -13.84 -10.59
N LYS A 118 -8.11 -13.91 -11.83
CA LYS A 118 -8.05 -15.13 -12.65
C LYS A 118 -6.63 -15.65 -12.87
N VAL A 119 -5.61 -14.98 -12.33
CA VAL A 119 -4.22 -15.40 -12.48
C VAL A 119 -3.87 -16.40 -11.38
N THR A 120 -3.70 -17.65 -11.78
CA THR A 120 -3.22 -18.74 -10.91
C THR A 120 -1.70 -18.76 -10.81
N LYS A 121 -1.14 -19.44 -9.79
CA LYS A 121 0.31 -19.44 -9.51
C LYS A 121 1.19 -19.86 -10.70
N ASN A 122 0.72 -20.81 -11.52
CA ASN A 122 1.41 -21.27 -12.73
C ASN A 122 1.47 -20.22 -13.85
N LEU A 123 0.63 -19.18 -13.80
CA LEU A 123 0.61 -18.05 -14.73
C LEU A 123 1.45 -16.86 -14.25
N ILE A 124 2.30 -17.08 -13.24
CA ILE A 124 3.14 -16.03 -12.65
C ILE A 124 4.61 -16.41 -12.80
N ARG A 125 5.45 -15.42 -13.08
CA ARG A 125 6.92 -15.51 -12.96
C ARG A 125 7.45 -14.38 -12.09
N GLU A 126 8.50 -14.67 -11.34
CA GLU A 126 9.26 -13.64 -10.64
C GLU A 126 10.40 -13.18 -11.52
N TYR A 127 10.55 -11.87 -11.67
CA TYR A 127 11.60 -11.25 -12.47
C TYR A 127 12.00 -9.92 -11.85
N LYS A 128 13.29 -9.75 -11.51
CA LYS A 128 13.83 -8.56 -10.84
C LYS A 128 13.02 -8.13 -9.60
N GLY A 129 12.60 -9.11 -8.78
CA GLY A 129 11.80 -8.88 -7.58
C GLY A 129 10.32 -8.51 -7.85
N GLN A 130 9.87 -8.54 -9.10
CA GLN A 130 8.50 -8.23 -9.49
C GLN A 130 7.75 -9.49 -9.95
N LYS A 131 6.43 -9.53 -9.70
CA LYS A 131 5.55 -10.59 -10.22
C LYS A 131 5.02 -10.21 -11.59
N ILE A 132 5.29 -11.06 -12.58
CA ILE A 132 4.82 -10.93 -13.95
C ILE A 132 3.69 -11.93 -14.17
N ALA A 133 2.55 -11.46 -14.65
CA ALA A 133 1.38 -12.29 -14.92
C ALA A 133 1.20 -12.56 -16.41
N PHE A 134 0.70 -13.75 -16.73
CA PHE A 134 0.39 -14.17 -18.10
C PHE A 134 -1.08 -14.54 -18.24
N CYS A 135 -1.63 -14.33 -19.44
CA CYS A 135 -3.04 -14.63 -19.71
C CYS A 135 -3.29 -16.12 -20.04
N CYS A 136 -2.26 -16.91 -20.32
CA CYS A 136 -2.40 -18.34 -20.63
C CYS A 136 -1.18 -19.16 -20.22
N ALA A 137 -1.37 -20.48 -20.07
CA ALA A 137 -0.37 -21.41 -19.53
C ALA A 137 0.87 -21.60 -20.42
N LYS A 138 0.80 -21.25 -21.71
CA LYS A 138 1.93 -21.42 -22.65
C LYS A 138 2.97 -20.30 -22.54
N CYS A 139 2.59 -19.12 -22.06
CA CYS A 139 3.46 -17.94 -22.03
C CYS A 139 4.57 -17.99 -20.96
N PRO A 140 4.35 -18.50 -19.73
CA PRO A 140 5.42 -18.60 -18.73
C PRO A 140 6.62 -19.42 -19.21
N ALA A 141 6.40 -20.57 -19.86
CA ALA A 141 7.50 -21.38 -20.39
C ALA A 141 8.25 -20.69 -21.55
N LYS A 142 7.57 -19.85 -22.34
CA LYS A 142 8.22 -19.01 -23.36
C LYS A 142 9.02 -17.88 -22.72
N TRP A 143 8.47 -17.25 -21.68
CA TRP A 143 9.13 -16.21 -20.89
C TRP A 143 10.46 -16.68 -20.32
N ASP A 144 10.50 -17.89 -19.77
CA ASP A 144 11.69 -18.44 -19.12
C ASP A 144 12.88 -18.60 -20.09
N LYS A 145 12.62 -18.70 -21.40
CA LYS A 145 13.63 -18.83 -22.46
C LYS A 145 14.18 -17.50 -22.97
N LEU A 146 13.56 -16.38 -22.60
CA LEU A 146 14.00 -15.05 -23.03
C LEU A 146 15.24 -14.60 -22.25
N THR A 147 16.12 -13.88 -22.94
CA THR A 147 17.18 -13.08 -22.30
C THR A 147 16.57 -11.96 -21.47
N ASP A 148 17.36 -11.39 -20.57
CA ASP A 148 16.88 -10.30 -19.71
C ASP A 148 16.50 -9.05 -20.53
N ASN A 149 17.22 -8.74 -21.59
CA ASN A 149 16.90 -7.62 -22.48
C ASN A 149 15.55 -7.83 -23.19
N GLU A 150 15.26 -9.05 -23.65
CA GLU A 150 13.97 -9.39 -24.27
C GLU A 150 12.83 -9.33 -23.25
N LYS A 151 13.06 -9.80 -22.02
CA LYS A 151 12.10 -9.70 -20.92
C LYS A 151 11.80 -8.24 -20.57
N ASP A 152 12.82 -7.41 -20.47
CA ASP A 152 12.66 -5.98 -20.19
C ASP A 152 11.83 -5.29 -21.29
N ALA A 153 12.12 -5.56 -22.56
CA ALA A 153 11.37 -5.02 -23.70
C ALA A 153 9.89 -5.44 -23.66
N LYS A 154 9.63 -6.75 -23.46
CA LYS A 154 8.28 -7.29 -23.35
C LYS A 154 7.51 -6.71 -22.17
N LEU A 155 8.18 -6.42 -21.05
CA LEU A 155 7.56 -5.76 -19.91
C LEU A 155 7.31 -4.27 -20.12
N ALA A 156 8.19 -3.57 -20.82
CA ALA A 156 7.98 -2.17 -21.17
C ALA A 156 6.69 -1.99 -21.98
N GLU A 157 6.44 -2.89 -22.94
CA GLU A 157 5.20 -2.92 -23.76
C GLU A 157 3.95 -3.28 -22.93
N ALA A 158 4.12 -4.12 -21.91
CA ALA A 158 3.04 -4.71 -21.11
C ALA A 158 2.66 -3.90 -19.85
N LYS A 159 3.52 -2.96 -19.47
CA LYS A 159 3.29 -2.00 -18.40
C LYS A 159 2.15 -1.05 -18.79
N PRO A 160 1.45 -0.47 -17.81
CA PRO A 160 0.52 0.61 -18.10
C PRO A 160 1.34 1.72 -18.77
N LYS A 161 0.94 2.14 -19.98
CA LYS A 161 1.42 3.40 -20.55
C LYS A 161 1.12 4.45 -19.50
N SER A 162 2.15 5.10 -18.97
CA SER A 162 1.95 6.27 -18.12
C SER A 162 1.23 7.31 -18.98
N THR A 163 -0.09 7.41 -18.86
CA THR A 163 -0.78 8.63 -19.23
C THR A 163 -0.39 9.65 -18.16
N HIS A 164 0.82 10.20 -18.30
CA HIS A 164 1.05 11.59 -17.98
C HIS A 164 0.21 12.38 -18.98
N HIS A 165 -1.01 12.77 -18.59
CA HIS A 165 -1.50 14.07 -19.03
C HIS A 165 -0.74 15.09 -18.20
N ASP A 166 0.43 15.50 -18.70
CA ASP A 166 1.09 16.78 -18.46
C ASP A 166 2.45 16.74 -19.16
N GLU A 167 2.44 16.96 -20.47
CA GLU A 167 3.57 17.54 -21.19
C GLU A 167 3.01 18.61 -22.13
N HIS A 168 2.94 19.86 -21.65
CA HIS A 168 2.97 21.02 -22.54
C HIS A 168 4.42 21.45 -22.69
N LYS A 169 5.02 20.89 -23.74
CA LYS A 169 6.01 21.48 -24.65
C LYS A 169 6.66 22.79 -24.16
N VAL A 170 7.86 22.66 -23.57
CA VAL A 170 8.79 23.79 -23.46
C VAL A 170 9.42 23.99 -24.82
N ASP A 171 8.89 24.95 -25.58
CA ASP A 171 9.59 25.46 -26.76
C ASP A 171 10.76 26.34 -26.29
N LYS A 172 11.93 25.96 -26.78
CA LYS A 172 13.23 26.58 -26.55
C LYS A 172 13.33 27.86 -27.40
N SER A 173 13.19 29.03 -26.78
CA SER A 173 13.80 30.27 -27.28
C SER A 173 14.38 31.07 -26.11
N GLY A 174 15.58 30.68 -25.69
CA GLY A 174 16.46 31.59 -24.96
C GLY A 174 17.12 32.53 -25.96
N SER A 175 16.73 33.79 -25.95
CA SER A 175 17.55 34.88 -26.48
C SER A 175 17.70 35.90 -25.37
N THR A 176 18.95 36.08 -24.96
CA THR A 176 19.43 37.01 -23.94
C THR A 176 19.14 38.45 -24.34
N LYS A 177 18.65 39.23 -23.37
CA LYS A 177 18.45 40.68 -23.44
C LYS A 177 19.73 41.36 -22.93
N SER A 178 20.30 42.26 -23.71
CA SER A 178 21.21 43.30 -23.23
C SER A 178 20.71 44.65 -23.75
N ASP A 179 20.25 45.44 -22.79
CA ASP A 179 20.49 46.87 -22.57
C ASP A 179 20.04 47.97 -23.55
N GLU A 180 19.62 49.05 -22.88
CA GLU A 180 19.54 50.47 -23.24
C GLU A 180 18.24 51.11 -23.77
N HIS A 181 17.76 52.03 -22.92
CA HIS A 181 17.17 53.36 -23.13
C HIS A 181 15.97 53.60 -24.07
N HIS A 182 14.85 54.06 -23.50
CA HIS A 182 14.34 55.43 -23.73
C HIS A 182 13.20 55.84 -22.77
N GLU A 183 13.21 57.11 -22.37
CA GLU A 183 12.09 57.88 -21.78
C GLU A 183 10.88 57.95 -22.73
N GLU A 184 9.64 57.95 -22.21
CA GLU A 184 8.79 59.15 -22.03
C GLU A 184 7.29 58.80 -21.74
N LYS A 185 6.74 59.54 -20.76
CA LYS A 185 5.34 59.90 -20.42
C LYS A 185 4.13 59.09 -20.94
N GLY A 186 3.15 58.86 -20.04
CA GLY A 186 1.73 58.80 -20.42
C GLY A 186 0.77 58.17 -19.39
N LYS A 187 -0.14 58.97 -18.86
CA LYS A 187 -1.31 58.65 -17.99
C LYS A 187 -2.21 57.52 -18.53
N SER A 188 -2.72 56.63 -17.66
CA SER A 188 -4.11 56.63 -17.13
C SER A 188 -4.62 55.23 -16.69
N GLU A 189 -5.13 55.19 -15.45
CA GLU A 189 -6.33 54.49 -14.95
C GLU A 189 -6.49 52.95 -15.00
N GLN A 190 -6.43 52.38 -13.78
CA GLN A 190 -7.43 51.55 -13.09
C GLN A 190 -7.93 50.22 -13.72
N GLY A 191 -7.55 49.13 -13.06
CA GLY A 191 -8.19 47.82 -13.14
C GLY A 191 -7.69 46.91 -12.02
N HIS A 192 -8.29 47.05 -10.84
CA HIS A 192 -7.90 46.43 -9.56
C HIS A 192 -8.34 44.96 -9.52
N THR A 193 -7.40 44.01 -9.35
CA THR A 193 -7.68 42.68 -8.80
C THR A 193 -6.77 42.45 -7.61
N ASP A 194 -7.40 42.45 -6.42
CA ASP A 194 -6.72 42.30 -5.14
C ASP A 194 -6.09 40.91 -4.99
N HIS A 195 -4.81 40.83 -5.28
CA HIS A 195 -3.93 39.79 -4.76
C HIS A 195 -3.55 40.14 -3.32
N GLU A 196 -4.47 39.90 -2.37
CA GLU A 196 -4.14 39.98 -0.95
C GLU A 196 -3.20 38.82 -0.59
N GLN A 197 -1.91 39.17 -0.45
CA GLN A 197 -0.84 38.31 0.04
C GLN A 197 -1.04 37.99 1.52
N ALA A 198 -0.94 36.70 1.85
CA ALA A 198 -0.95 36.22 3.22
C ALA A 198 0.35 36.63 3.94
N HIS A 199 0.29 37.68 4.76
CA HIS A 199 1.28 37.93 5.78
C HIS A 199 1.08 36.97 6.96
N GLY A 200 2.20 36.45 7.45
CA GLY A 200 2.26 35.48 8.53
C GLY A 200 1.92 36.10 9.87
N GLU A 201 1.05 35.42 10.61
CA GLU A 201 0.96 35.49 12.06
C GLU A 201 0.60 34.10 12.59
N LYS A 202 1.16 33.74 13.74
CA LYS A 202 1.07 32.41 14.39
C LYS A 202 -0.35 31.86 14.36
N SER A 203 -0.58 30.83 13.52
CA SER A 203 -1.88 30.18 13.45
C SER A 203 -2.06 29.25 14.64
N THR A 204 -3.01 29.58 15.53
CA THR A 204 -3.65 28.56 16.35
C THR A 204 -4.36 27.61 15.39
N ASP A 205 -4.01 26.32 15.39
CA ASP A 205 -4.54 25.27 14.50
C ASP A 205 -6.01 24.90 14.77
N VAL A 206 -6.82 25.85 15.23
CA VAL A 206 -8.24 25.69 15.49
C VAL A 206 -9.01 26.08 14.24
N LEU A 207 -9.67 25.09 13.62
CA LEU A 207 -10.57 25.32 12.49
C LEU A 207 -11.83 26.07 12.94
N PRO A 208 -12.36 27.02 12.15
CA PRO A 208 -13.57 27.75 12.50
C PRO A 208 -14.82 26.87 12.43
N ALA A 209 -15.88 27.31 13.10
CA ALA A 209 -17.17 26.62 13.07
C ALA A 209 -17.69 26.45 11.63
N GLY A 210 -18.14 25.23 11.31
CA GLY A 210 -18.61 24.89 9.97
C GLY A 210 -17.51 24.54 8.95
N ALA A 211 -16.24 24.55 9.34
CA ALA A 211 -15.14 24.05 8.51
C ALA A 211 -15.17 22.52 8.35
N ASN A 212 -14.67 22.02 7.23
CA ASN A 212 -14.35 20.62 7.07
C ASN A 212 -13.14 20.24 7.96
N LEU A 213 -13.30 19.24 8.83
CA LEU A 213 -12.25 18.80 9.77
C LEU A 213 -11.10 18.07 9.07
N MET A 214 -11.42 17.32 8.02
CA MET A 214 -10.47 16.52 7.25
C MET A 214 -10.25 17.12 5.86
N CYS A 215 -9.07 16.90 5.30
CA CYS A 215 -8.74 17.36 3.96
C CYS A 215 -9.60 16.61 2.92
N PRO A 216 -10.34 17.31 2.03
CA PRO A 216 -11.18 16.68 1.01
C PRO A 216 -10.37 15.88 -0.03
N MET A 217 -9.09 16.20 -0.16
CA MET A 217 -8.14 15.50 -1.02
C MET A 217 -7.46 14.32 -0.32
N MET A 218 -7.26 14.40 1.00
CA MET A 218 -6.61 13.39 1.82
C MET A 218 -7.46 13.14 3.08
N PRO A 219 -8.49 12.27 3.01
CA PRO A 219 -9.49 12.15 4.08
C PRO A 219 -8.96 11.67 5.43
N ASP A 220 -7.75 11.09 5.46
CA ASP A 220 -7.08 10.64 6.69
C ASP A 220 -6.21 11.73 7.33
N GLU A 221 -6.08 12.90 6.70
CA GLU A 221 -5.30 14.03 7.21
C GLU A 221 -6.20 15.19 7.66
N LYS A 222 -5.85 15.81 8.80
CA LYS A 222 -6.55 16.99 9.32
C LYS A 222 -6.30 18.21 8.44
N ALA A 223 -7.34 19.02 8.25
CA ALA A 223 -7.20 20.30 7.56
C ALA A 223 -6.53 21.36 8.45
N LEU A 224 -5.89 22.35 7.84
CA LEU A 224 -5.23 23.46 8.54
C LEU A 224 -6.03 24.75 8.33
N ALA A 225 -6.27 25.49 9.41
CA ALA A 225 -7.03 26.75 9.37
C ALA A 225 -6.37 27.82 8.47
N SER A 226 -5.05 27.75 8.32
CA SER A 226 -4.25 28.64 7.49
C SER A 226 -4.27 28.30 5.99
N LEU A 227 -4.76 27.12 5.59
CA LEU A 227 -4.73 26.67 4.20
C LEU A 227 -6.16 26.41 3.70
N TYR A 228 -6.71 27.38 2.98
CA TYR A 228 -8.06 27.27 2.43
C TYR A 228 -8.25 27.98 1.08
N VAL A 229 -9.27 27.54 0.34
CA VAL A 229 -9.80 28.21 -0.86
C VAL A 229 -11.23 28.67 -0.58
N LYS A 230 -11.57 29.93 -0.87
CA LYS A 230 -12.96 30.42 -0.81
C LYS A 230 -13.69 29.99 -2.09
N PHE A 231 -14.83 29.35 -1.95
CA PHE A 231 -15.71 28.96 -3.06
C PHE A 231 -17.17 28.95 -2.59
N ASN A 232 -18.09 29.55 -3.35
CA ASN A 232 -19.52 29.66 -3.03
C ASN A 232 -19.79 30.16 -1.59
N GLY A 233 -19.05 31.18 -1.14
CA GLY A 233 -19.21 31.76 0.18
C GLY A 233 -18.69 30.90 1.35
N LYS A 234 -18.13 29.71 1.10
CA LYS A 234 -17.47 28.89 2.13
C LYS A 234 -15.97 28.73 1.87
N LYS A 235 -15.24 28.36 2.91
CA LYS A 235 -13.80 28.06 2.84
C LYS A 235 -13.61 26.54 2.79
N ILE A 236 -12.96 26.02 1.76
CA ILE A 236 -12.53 24.62 1.66
C ILE A 236 -11.14 24.53 2.28
N TYR A 237 -11.00 23.88 3.44
CA TYR A 237 -9.73 23.76 4.16
C TYR A 237 -8.96 22.51 3.74
N VAL A 238 -7.62 22.58 3.71
CA VAL A 238 -6.75 21.48 3.28
C VAL A 238 -5.57 21.27 4.23
N CYS A 239 -4.92 20.11 4.16
CA CYS A 239 -3.80 19.73 5.03
C CYS A 239 -2.44 20.30 4.62
N CYS A 240 -2.23 20.67 3.35
CA CYS A 240 -0.93 21.14 2.86
C CYS A 240 -1.03 22.04 1.62
N LYS A 241 0.07 22.77 1.33
CA LYS A 241 0.16 23.71 0.19
C LYS A 241 -0.09 23.04 -1.16
N LYS A 242 0.30 21.78 -1.34
CA LYS A 242 0.04 21.03 -2.58
C LYS A 242 -1.46 20.78 -2.80
N CYS A 243 -2.17 20.41 -1.74
CA CYS A 243 -3.63 20.29 -1.79
C CYS A 243 -4.28 21.65 -2.04
N LEU A 244 -3.75 22.72 -1.45
CA LEU A 244 -4.26 24.08 -1.65
C LEU A 244 -4.23 24.47 -3.13
N ASN A 245 -3.09 24.25 -3.81
CA ASN A 245 -2.96 24.57 -5.22
C ASN A 245 -3.96 23.77 -6.07
N ARG A 246 -4.09 22.46 -5.83
CA ARG A 246 -5.04 21.64 -6.59
C ARG A 246 -6.51 21.98 -6.34
N VAL A 247 -6.86 22.44 -5.13
CA VAL A 247 -8.22 22.94 -4.85
C VAL A 247 -8.45 24.30 -5.50
N LYS A 248 -7.42 25.14 -5.65
CA LYS A 248 -7.53 26.40 -6.41
C LYS A 248 -7.80 26.15 -7.89
N ASP A 249 -7.24 25.07 -8.45
CA ASP A 249 -7.40 24.73 -9.87
C ASP A 249 -8.83 24.25 -10.20
N ASP A 250 -9.48 23.55 -9.27
CA ASP A 250 -10.86 23.05 -9.44
C ASP A 250 -11.66 23.05 -8.13
N PRO A 251 -12.07 24.22 -7.62
CA PRO A 251 -12.70 24.32 -6.31
C PRO A 251 -14.09 23.68 -6.27
N ALA A 252 -14.80 23.62 -7.41
CA ALA A 252 -16.13 23.02 -7.52
C ALA A 252 -16.11 21.52 -7.19
N SER A 253 -15.18 20.76 -7.76
CA SER A 253 -15.05 19.32 -7.53
C SER A 253 -14.71 18.95 -6.08
N TRP A 254 -13.98 19.83 -5.39
CA TRP A 254 -13.60 19.62 -3.99
C TRP A 254 -14.63 20.15 -2.99
N TYR A 255 -15.44 21.12 -3.37
CA TYR A 255 -16.52 21.65 -2.53
C TYR A 255 -17.53 20.57 -2.14
N ALA A 256 -17.95 19.72 -3.08
CA ALA A 256 -18.84 18.59 -2.79
C ALA A 256 -18.20 17.55 -1.86
N LYS A 257 -16.88 17.37 -1.88
CA LYS A 257 -16.21 16.46 -0.94
C LYS A 257 -16.05 17.07 0.45
N ALA A 258 -15.87 18.39 0.52
CA ALA A 258 -15.77 19.12 1.78
C ALA A 258 -17.14 19.29 2.47
N TYR A 259 -18.22 19.45 1.69
CA TYR A 259 -19.52 19.90 2.17
C TYR A 259 -20.74 19.18 1.58
N GLY A 260 -20.54 18.20 0.70
CA GLY A 260 -21.63 17.48 0.03
C GLY A 260 -22.40 16.53 0.96
N ASP A 261 -23.71 16.75 0.94
CA ASP A 261 -24.85 16.01 1.50
C ASP A 261 -24.72 15.34 2.88
N LYS A 262 -25.12 16.11 3.91
CA LYS A 262 -25.49 15.62 5.24
C LYS A 262 -26.74 14.71 5.27
N ASN A 263 -27.31 14.35 4.11
CA ASN A 263 -28.54 13.55 3.97
C ASN A 263 -28.34 12.13 3.41
N LYS A 264 -27.10 11.60 3.42
CA LYS A 264 -26.83 10.17 3.25
C LYS A 264 -26.05 9.63 4.45
N LEU A 265 -26.73 9.48 5.58
CA LEU A 265 -26.32 8.65 6.71
C LEU A 265 -27.33 7.51 6.85
#